data_AF-A0A369MQ75-F1
#
_entry.id   AF-A0A369MQ75-F1
#
_cell.length_a   1.000
_cell.length_b   1.000
_cell.length_c   1.000
_cell.angle_alpha   90.00
_cell.angle_beta   90.00
_cell.angle_gamma   90.00
#
_symmetry.space_group_name_H-M   'P 1'
#
loop_
_entity.id
_entity.type
_entity.pdbx_description
1 polymer ?
#
loop_
_entity_poly.entity_id
_entity_poly.type
_entity_poly.pdbx_seq_one_letter_code
_entity_poly.pdbx_strand_id
1 'polypeptide(L)'
;MQLTNDQFALIKQQFATLKERSAFYAAKFEGIDLSDVQTQEDFEKLPFSEKDDLRNAYPLGLQAVPDEEIVRIHSSSGTTGTPVIIPYTQQDVTDWAIQFARCYETAGITNRDRIHITPGYGLWTAGIGFQLGAERLGAMTIPMGPGNTEKQLRMMQDLKSTVLCATSSYALLLAEEIAERGIRDRICLRKGVIGSERWGDKMRQRIAGELGVEIYDIYGLTEVYGPGIGISCDEHHGMHIWDDYVYVEVVDPDTGAPVPDGEVGELVLTTLRKQGAPLIRYRTHDLTRIIPGDCKCGFGHRHPRIDTLTGRTDDMFKVKGCNIFPAQVEEVIAATDGTSSEYQVMIENISGKDVLTVLFETPLQDEAKARAEEELALIFKAKCGCTPDAKGVPMGELPRSEKKTKRIFDSRY
;
A
#
# COMPACT_ATOMS: atom_id res chain seq x y z
N MET A 1 -12.34 -11.78 11.08
CA MET A 1 -11.95 -13.20 10.89
C MET A 1 -11.50 -13.84 12.20
N GLN A 2 -11.97 -15.07 12.48
CA GLN A 2 -11.55 -15.86 13.64
C GLN A 2 -10.17 -16.50 13.43
N LEU A 3 -9.36 -16.60 14.49
CA LEU A 3 -8.12 -17.37 14.44
C LEU A 3 -8.41 -18.86 14.20
N THR A 4 -7.65 -19.46 13.29
CA THR A 4 -7.57 -20.93 13.19
C THR A 4 -6.73 -21.49 14.34
N ASN A 5 -6.89 -22.79 14.63
CA ASN A 5 -6.08 -23.46 15.66
C ASN A 5 -4.57 -23.35 15.39
N ASP A 6 -4.16 -23.44 14.12
CA ASP A 6 -2.75 -23.35 13.73
C ASP A 6 -2.20 -21.93 13.92
N GLN A 7 -2.96 -20.90 13.52
CA GLN A 7 -2.58 -19.50 13.76
C GLN A 7 -2.46 -19.22 15.25
N PHE A 8 -3.41 -19.70 16.05
CA PHE A 8 -3.38 -19.49 17.49
C PHE A 8 -2.21 -20.23 18.17
N ALA A 9 -1.86 -21.43 17.69
CA ALA A 9 -0.68 -22.14 18.15
C ALA A 9 0.62 -21.37 17.85
N LEU A 10 0.74 -20.78 16.65
CA LEU A 10 1.88 -19.92 16.29
C LEU A 10 1.97 -18.68 17.19
N ILE A 11 0.84 -18.03 17.48
CA ILE A 11 0.78 -16.88 18.40
C ILE A 11 1.24 -17.29 19.80
N LYS A 12 0.72 -18.40 20.35
CA LYS A 12 1.14 -18.90 21.67
C LYS A 12 2.62 -19.24 21.73
N GLN A 13 3.17 -19.82 20.64
CA GLN A 13 4.60 -20.08 20.55
C GLN A 13 5.42 -18.79 20.62
N GLN A 14 4.98 -17.71 19.96
CA GLN A 14 5.65 -16.42 20.10
C GLN A 14 5.54 -15.87 21.52
N PHE A 15 4.35 -15.91 22.12
CA PHE A 15 4.07 -15.37 23.45
C PHE A 15 4.95 -16.00 24.54
N ALA A 16 5.28 -17.28 24.41
CA ALA A 16 6.14 -17.99 25.35
C ALA A 16 7.52 -17.33 25.56
N THR A 17 8.04 -16.61 24.56
CA THR A 17 9.37 -15.97 24.64
C THR A 17 9.33 -14.46 24.37
N LEU A 18 8.20 -13.91 23.94
CA LEU A 18 8.11 -12.54 23.43
C LEU A 18 8.59 -11.48 24.42
N LYS A 19 8.11 -11.54 25.68
CA LYS A 19 8.49 -10.58 26.72
C LYS A 19 9.95 -10.73 27.18
N GLU A 20 10.55 -11.90 27.01
CA GLU A 20 11.97 -12.11 27.35
C GLU A 20 12.88 -11.50 26.28
N ARG A 21 12.56 -11.74 25.00
CA ARG A 21 13.42 -11.37 23.87
C ARG A 21 13.15 -9.98 23.28
N SER A 22 12.01 -9.36 23.57
CA SER A 22 11.63 -8.03 23.07
C SER A 22 11.38 -7.07 24.23
N ALA A 23 12.30 -6.12 24.44
CA ALA A 23 12.14 -5.06 25.43
C ALA A 23 10.89 -4.21 25.16
N PHE A 24 10.56 -3.99 23.89
CA PHE A 24 9.34 -3.32 23.45
C PHE A 24 8.08 -4.01 23.99
N TYR A 25 7.92 -5.32 23.76
CA TYR A 25 6.74 -6.04 24.24
C TYR A 25 6.77 -6.35 25.74
N ALA A 26 7.95 -6.44 26.35
CA ALA A 26 8.08 -6.50 27.80
C ALA A 26 7.41 -5.29 28.47
N ALA A 27 7.68 -4.10 27.94
CA ALA A 27 7.06 -2.85 28.40
C ALA A 27 5.58 -2.74 28.00
N LYS A 28 5.24 -3.04 26.73
CA LYS A 28 3.86 -2.94 26.22
C LYS A 28 2.88 -3.86 26.99
N PHE A 29 3.35 -5.03 27.41
CA PHE A 29 2.58 -6.01 28.16
C PHE A 29 2.97 -6.08 29.63
N GLU A 30 3.46 -4.97 30.20
CA GLU A 30 3.63 -4.87 31.65
C GLU A 30 2.29 -5.13 32.37
N GLY A 31 2.31 -5.99 33.39
CA GLY A 31 1.09 -6.41 34.10
C GLY A 31 0.18 -7.40 33.36
N ILE A 32 0.51 -7.78 32.12
CA ILE A 32 -0.21 -8.81 31.36
C ILE A 32 0.64 -10.09 31.31
N ASP A 33 0.07 -11.21 31.77
CA ASP A 33 0.64 -12.54 31.56
C ASP A 33 0.12 -13.11 30.23
N LEU A 34 1.00 -13.25 29.25
CA LEU A 34 0.61 -13.76 27.94
C LEU A 34 0.22 -15.25 27.96
N SER A 35 0.57 -15.98 29.04
CA SER A 35 0.11 -17.35 29.24
C SER A 35 -1.37 -17.43 29.59
N ASP A 36 -2.03 -16.33 29.96
CA ASP A 36 -3.47 -16.28 30.19
C ASP A 36 -4.28 -16.13 28.88
N VAL A 37 -3.62 -15.87 27.74
CA VAL A 37 -4.29 -15.74 26.44
C VAL A 37 -4.64 -17.12 25.89
N GLN A 38 -5.82 -17.62 26.26
CA GLN A 38 -6.29 -18.97 25.94
C GLN A 38 -7.41 -19.02 24.90
N THR A 39 -8.03 -17.89 24.59
CA THR A 39 -9.11 -17.78 23.59
C THR A 39 -8.90 -16.61 22.63
N GLN A 40 -9.68 -16.56 21.54
CA GLN A 40 -9.77 -15.40 20.65
C GLN A 40 -10.13 -14.13 21.45
N GLU A 41 -11.11 -14.21 22.34
CA GLU A 41 -11.55 -13.07 23.16
C GLU A 41 -10.43 -12.54 24.07
N ASP A 42 -9.55 -13.41 24.56
CA ASP A 42 -8.40 -12.98 25.36
C ASP A 42 -7.34 -12.29 24.50
N PHE A 43 -7.13 -12.78 23.28
CA PHE A 43 -6.25 -12.15 22.31
C PHE A 43 -6.75 -10.75 21.92
N GLU A 44 -8.06 -10.60 21.70
CA GLU A 44 -8.71 -9.33 21.35
C GLU A 44 -8.69 -8.28 22.49
N LYS A 45 -8.40 -8.69 23.74
CA LYS A 45 -8.18 -7.77 24.87
C LYS A 45 -6.76 -7.21 24.93
N LEU A 46 -5.81 -7.78 24.18
CA LEU A 46 -4.43 -7.28 24.17
C LEU A 46 -4.38 -5.88 23.56
N PRO A 47 -3.56 -4.97 24.12
CA PRO A 47 -3.43 -3.62 23.58
C PRO A 47 -2.84 -3.63 22.17
N PHE A 48 -3.31 -2.72 21.33
CA PHE A 48 -2.77 -2.53 19.99
C PHE A 48 -1.32 -2.01 20.02
N SER A 49 -0.51 -2.45 19.07
CA SER A 49 0.76 -1.79 18.75
C SER A 49 0.47 -0.64 17.79
N GLU A 50 0.84 0.59 18.16
CA GLU A 50 0.58 1.80 17.39
C GLU A 50 1.82 2.24 16.60
N LYS A 51 1.62 3.00 15.53
CA LYS A 51 2.74 3.55 14.73
C LYS A 51 3.73 4.35 15.59
N ASP A 52 3.22 5.12 16.55
CA ASP A 52 4.06 5.93 17.44
C ASP A 52 4.85 5.09 18.45
N ASP A 53 4.32 3.94 18.89
CA ASP A 53 5.08 2.99 19.71
C ASP A 53 6.35 2.54 18.96
N LEU A 54 6.19 2.19 17.67
CA LEU A 54 7.28 1.75 16.80
C LEU A 54 8.30 2.87 16.54
N ARG A 55 7.85 4.13 16.46
CA ARG A 55 8.74 5.30 16.32
C ARG A 55 9.56 5.55 17.60
N ASN A 56 8.94 5.37 18.76
CA ASN A 56 9.60 5.53 20.06
C ASN A 56 10.64 4.44 20.34
N ALA A 57 10.52 3.29 19.67
CA ALA A 57 11.50 2.21 19.70
C ALA A 57 12.71 2.42 18.76
N TYR A 58 12.88 3.60 18.17
CA TYR A 58 14.03 3.88 17.30
C TYR A 58 15.37 3.80 18.06
N PRO A 59 16.48 3.33 17.43
CA PRO A 59 16.54 2.75 16.09
C PRO A 59 16.28 1.25 16.03
N LEU A 60 16.50 0.48 17.10
CA LEU A 60 16.40 -0.99 17.05
C LEU A 60 15.66 -1.59 18.27
N GLY A 61 14.89 -0.78 19.00
CA GLY A 61 14.11 -1.24 20.16
C GLY A 61 13.01 -2.25 19.81
N LEU A 62 12.63 -2.37 18.53
CA LEU A 62 11.72 -3.42 18.04
C LEU A 62 12.42 -4.78 17.83
N GLN A 63 13.74 -4.82 17.87
CA GLN A 63 14.49 -6.06 17.67
C GLN A 63 14.16 -7.08 18.76
N ALA A 64 13.83 -8.30 18.35
CA ALA A 64 13.38 -9.37 19.23
C ALA A 64 14.29 -10.62 19.17
N VAL A 65 15.52 -10.44 18.68
CA VAL A 65 16.58 -11.45 18.56
C VAL A 65 17.96 -10.78 18.77
N PRO A 66 19.03 -11.54 19.03
CA PRO A 66 20.39 -11.00 19.08
C PRO A 66 20.85 -10.36 17.77
N ASP A 67 21.79 -9.41 17.85
CA ASP A 67 22.31 -8.66 16.69
C ASP A 67 22.91 -9.58 15.61
N GLU A 68 23.58 -10.67 16.02
CA GLU A 68 24.19 -11.64 15.12
C GLU A 68 23.19 -12.43 14.26
N GLU A 69 21.90 -12.44 14.62
CA GLU A 69 20.85 -13.08 13.82
C GLU A 69 20.27 -12.13 12.75
N ILE A 70 20.52 -10.83 12.85
CA ILE A 70 19.99 -9.83 11.93
C ILE A 70 20.87 -9.73 10.68
N VAL A 71 20.27 -10.00 9.52
CA VAL A 71 20.97 -9.97 8.23
C VAL A 71 20.56 -8.76 7.37
N ARG A 72 19.50 -8.04 7.76
CA ARG A 72 19.00 -6.90 6.99
C ARG A 72 18.21 -5.91 7.83
N ILE A 73 18.34 -4.63 7.47
CA ILE A 73 17.55 -3.52 8.00
C ILE A 73 16.75 -2.88 6.87
N HIS A 74 15.47 -2.60 7.13
CA HIS A 74 14.66 -1.70 6.30
C HIS A 74 14.09 -0.55 7.12
N SER A 75 13.67 0.50 6.43
CA SER A 75 13.11 1.69 7.04
C SER A 75 11.82 2.12 6.34
N SER A 76 10.85 2.60 7.13
CA SER A 76 9.69 3.29 6.59
C SER A 76 10.10 4.60 5.89
N SER A 77 9.30 5.09 4.94
CA SER A 77 9.64 6.25 4.11
C SER A 77 9.75 7.59 4.85
N GLY A 78 9.45 7.66 6.15
CA GLY A 78 9.80 8.80 7.01
C GLY A 78 9.17 10.15 6.64
N THR A 79 8.04 10.17 5.94
CA THR A 79 7.44 11.41 5.39
C THR A 79 6.89 12.37 6.44
N THR A 80 6.73 11.93 7.69
CA THR A 80 6.05 12.69 8.77
C THR A 80 6.77 12.68 10.13
N GLY A 81 8.03 12.20 10.22
CA GLY A 81 8.78 12.18 11.49
C GLY A 81 9.87 11.11 11.55
N THR A 82 10.22 10.68 12.76
CA THR A 82 11.19 9.60 13.02
C THR A 82 10.78 8.34 12.24
N PRO A 83 11.66 7.76 11.41
CA PRO A 83 11.33 6.56 10.68
C PRO A 83 11.27 5.34 11.60
N VAL A 84 10.41 4.39 11.28
CA VAL A 84 10.45 3.05 11.88
C VAL A 84 11.50 2.22 11.17
N ILE A 85 12.37 1.59 11.96
CA ILE A 85 13.42 0.67 11.50
C ILE A 85 13.00 -0.76 11.83
N ILE A 86 13.10 -1.64 10.84
CA ILE A 86 12.68 -3.03 10.96
C ILE A 86 13.88 -3.95 10.69
N PRO A 87 14.36 -4.70 11.69
CA PRO A 87 15.36 -5.74 11.50
C PRO A 87 14.75 -7.06 11.01
N TYR A 88 15.50 -7.77 10.17
CA TYR A 88 15.10 -9.04 9.56
C TYR A 88 16.18 -10.10 9.82
N THR A 89 15.76 -11.26 10.30
CA THR A 89 16.62 -12.45 10.33
C THR A 89 16.75 -13.09 8.95
N GLN A 90 17.66 -14.05 8.80
CA GLN A 90 17.75 -14.86 7.58
C GLN A 90 16.44 -15.61 7.29
N GLN A 91 15.73 -16.07 8.33
CA GLN A 91 14.42 -16.72 8.18
C GLN A 91 13.37 -15.72 7.71
N ASP A 92 13.34 -14.49 8.27
CA ASP A 92 12.41 -13.45 7.83
C ASP A 92 12.57 -13.11 6.33
N VAL A 93 13.82 -13.03 5.86
CA VAL A 93 14.11 -12.81 4.43
C VAL A 93 13.63 -13.98 3.57
N THR A 94 13.79 -15.22 4.06
CA THR A 94 13.34 -16.43 3.37
C THR A 94 11.82 -16.49 3.28
N ASP A 95 11.15 -16.22 4.39
CA ASP A 95 9.69 -16.18 4.50
C ASP A 95 9.10 -15.10 3.60
N TRP A 96 9.74 -13.93 3.56
CA TRP A 96 9.32 -12.84 2.68
C TRP A 96 9.47 -13.23 1.19
N ALA A 97 10.57 -13.87 0.81
CA ALA A 97 10.77 -14.35 -0.56
C ALA A 97 9.71 -15.39 -0.98
N ILE A 98 9.28 -16.27 -0.06
CA ILE A 98 8.20 -17.25 -0.30
C ILE A 98 6.87 -16.54 -0.52
N GLN A 99 6.49 -15.62 0.37
CA GLN A 99 5.26 -14.84 0.25
C GLN A 99 5.21 -14.06 -1.08
N PHE A 100 6.31 -13.43 -1.46
CA PHE A 100 6.38 -12.63 -2.69
C PHE A 100 6.38 -13.50 -3.96
N ALA A 101 7.08 -14.65 -3.95
CA ALA A 101 7.00 -15.61 -5.04
C ALA A 101 5.56 -16.10 -5.25
N ARG A 102 4.84 -16.38 -4.16
CA ARG A 102 3.41 -16.74 -4.18
C ARG A 102 2.55 -15.64 -4.80
N CYS A 103 2.88 -14.36 -4.58
CA CYS A 103 2.20 -13.26 -5.27
C CYS A 103 2.37 -13.34 -6.79
N TYR A 104 3.58 -13.59 -7.28
CA TYR A 104 3.82 -13.76 -8.71
C TYR A 104 3.07 -14.97 -9.28
N GLU A 105 3.09 -16.11 -8.59
CA GLU A 105 2.34 -17.30 -9.00
C GLU A 105 0.82 -17.04 -9.05
N THR A 106 0.29 -16.29 -8.08
CA THR A 106 -1.12 -15.89 -8.03
C THR A 106 -1.50 -15.00 -9.21
N ALA A 107 -0.59 -14.11 -9.61
CA ALA A 107 -0.73 -13.30 -10.82
C ALA A 107 -0.42 -14.09 -12.11
N GLY A 108 -0.21 -15.42 -12.05
CA GLY A 108 0.12 -16.27 -13.18
C GLY A 108 1.44 -15.91 -13.88
N ILE A 109 2.40 -15.38 -13.13
CA ILE A 109 3.76 -15.06 -13.58
C ILE A 109 4.64 -16.28 -13.32
N THR A 110 5.57 -16.56 -14.23
CA THR A 110 6.41 -17.77 -14.20
C THR A 110 7.89 -17.43 -14.37
N ASN A 111 8.75 -18.43 -14.22
CA ASN A 111 10.18 -18.32 -14.52
C ASN A 111 10.50 -17.98 -16.00
N ARG A 112 9.51 -18.01 -16.89
CA ARG A 112 9.65 -17.62 -18.31
C ARG A 112 9.45 -16.12 -18.54
N ASP A 113 8.94 -15.41 -17.54
CA ASP A 113 8.71 -13.97 -17.59
C ASP A 113 9.99 -13.17 -17.33
N ARG A 114 9.98 -11.95 -17.86
CA ARG A 114 11.06 -10.95 -17.70
C ARG A 114 10.50 -9.78 -16.91
N ILE A 115 10.87 -9.72 -15.64
CA ILE A 115 10.25 -8.84 -14.64
C ILE A 115 11.04 -7.54 -14.54
N HIS A 116 10.43 -6.46 -14.98
CA HIS A 116 11.00 -5.12 -14.99
C HIS A 116 10.68 -4.41 -13.68
N ILE A 117 11.69 -4.19 -12.84
CA ILE A 117 11.51 -3.70 -11.47
C ILE A 117 11.95 -2.24 -11.41
N THR A 118 10.96 -1.37 -11.24
CA THR A 118 11.18 0.08 -11.13
C THR A 118 11.25 0.63 -9.70
N PRO A 119 10.75 -0.05 -8.65
CA PRO A 119 10.95 0.43 -7.28
C PRO A 119 12.41 0.50 -6.84
N GLY A 120 12.73 1.46 -5.97
CA GLY A 120 14.09 1.74 -5.49
C GLY A 120 14.68 0.62 -4.64
N TYR A 121 15.97 0.36 -4.86
CA TYR A 121 16.79 -0.58 -4.11
C TYR A 121 17.55 0.20 -3.02
N GLY A 122 17.32 -0.14 -1.76
CA GLY A 122 17.87 0.55 -0.60
C GLY A 122 17.10 0.20 0.66
N LEU A 123 16.97 1.17 1.58
CA LEU A 123 16.18 0.97 2.80
C LEU A 123 14.68 0.78 2.54
N TRP A 124 14.18 1.20 1.38
CA TRP A 124 12.81 0.91 0.98
C TRP A 124 12.65 -0.56 0.58
N THR A 125 11.65 -1.22 1.15
CA THR A 125 11.40 -2.66 0.99
C THR A 125 11.02 -3.06 -0.42
N ALA A 126 10.42 -2.17 -1.23
CA ALA A 126 9.81 -2.57 -2.49
C ALA A 126 10.80 -3.15 -3.52
N GLY A 127 11.88 -2.44 -3.85
CA GLY A 127 12.82 -2.90 -4.89
C GLY A 127 13.42 -4.27 -4.58
N ILE A 128 13.91 -4.45 -3.35
CA ILE A 128 14.47 -5.74 -2.93
C ILE A 128 13.39 -6.81 -2.76
N GLY A 129 12.18 -6.47 -2.32
CA GLY A 129 11.06 -7.41 -2.20
C GLY A 129 10.67 -8.02 -3.55
N PHE A 130 10.45 -7.17 -4.56
CA PHE A 130 10.17 -7.61 -5.93
C PHE A 130 11.29 -8.50 -6.48
N GLN A 131 12.55 -8.14 -6.21
CA GLN A 131 13.72 -8.91 -6.61
C GLN A 131 13.73 -10.31 -5.97
N LEU A 132 13.58 -10.39 -4.65
CA LEU A 132 13.63 -11.64 -3.90
C LEU A 132 12.57 -12.63 -4.37
N GLY A 133 11.33 -12.16 -4.55
CA GLY A 133 10.25 -13.00 -5.04
C GLY A 133 10.52 -13.54 -6.45
N ALA A 134 11.08 -12.70 -7.33
CA ALA A 134 11.35 -13.08 -8.70
C ALA A 134 12.51 -14.06 -8.82
N GLU A 135 13.59 -13.85 -8.07
CA GLU A 135 14.71 -14.80 -7.98
C GLU A 135 14.27 -16.13 -7.37
N ARG A 136 13.42 -16.09 -6.34
CA ARG A 136 12.85 -17.29 -5.72
C ARG A 136 11.98 -18.09 -6.69
N LEU A 137 11.21 -17.40 -7.53
CA LEU A 137 10.42 -17.98 -8.63
C LEU A 137 11.31 -18.51 -9.77
N GLY A 138 12.55 -18.01 -9.89
CA GLY A 138 13.47 -18.32 -10.98
C GLY A 138 13.24 -17.49 -12.25
N ALA A 139 12.53 -16.37 -12.15
CA ALA A 139 12.28 -15.45 -13.27
C ALA A 139 13.48 -14.54 -13.53
N MET A 140 13.63 -14.09 -14.78
CA MET A 140 14.64 -13.09 -15.14
C MET A 140 14.20 -11.73 -14.61
N THR A 141 15.02 -11.09 -13.76
CA THR A 141 14.78 -9.70 -13.34
C THR A 141 15.56 -8.71 -14.18
N ILE A 142 14.97 -7.54 -14.37
CA ILE A 142 15.60 -6.35 -14.93
C ILE A 142 15.50 -5.28 -13.82
N PRO A 143 16.48 -5.25 -12.89
CA PRO A 143 16.43 -4.44 -11.68
C PRO A 143 16.84 -2.99 -11.99
N MET A 144 15.92 -2.22 -12.56
CA MET A 144 16.21 -0.87 -13.03
C MET A 144 16.30 0.14 -11.89
N GLY A 145 15.47 -0.03 -10.85
CA GLY A 145 15.21 1.05 -9.91
C GLY A 145 14.43 2.21 -10.56
N PRO A 146 14.21 3.32 -9.84
CA PRO A 146 13.33 4.38 -10.29
C PRO A 146 14.06 5.35 -11.23
N GLY A 147 13.25 6.07 -11.99
CA GLY A 147 13.70 7.17 -12.84
C GLY A 147 14.47 6.74 -14.07
N ASN A 148 15.10 7.74 -14.71
CA ASN A 148 15.72 7.60 -16.04
C ASN A 148 14.76 6.93 -17.04
N THR A 149 13.58 7.53 -17.20
CA THR A 149 12.48 6.99 -18.00
C THR A 149 12.92 6.61 -19.42
N GLU A 150 13.79 7.41 -20.05
CA GLU A 150 14.39 7.06 -21.35
C GLU A 150 15.05 5.67 -21.34
N LYS A 151 15.88 5.40 -20.33
CA LYS A 151 16.55 4.11 -20.18
C LYS A 151 15.56 2.99 -19.82
N GLN A 152 14.51 3.28 -19.03
CA GLN A 152 13.45 2.31 -18.76
C GLN A 152 12.83 1.82 -20.07
N LEU A 153 12.35 2.76 -20.91
CA LEU A 153 11.69 2.45 -22.17
C LEU A 153 12.61 1.70 -23.13
N ARG A 154 13.88 2.11 -23.22
CA ARG A 154 14.87 1.40 -24.03
C ARG A 154 15.08 -0.02 -23.53
N MET A 155 15.26 -0.22 -22.24
CA MET A 155 15.47 -1.56 -21.67
C MET A 155 14.23 -2.44 -21.77
N MET A 156 13.03 -1.89 -21.63
CA MET A 156 11.78 -2.63 -21.87
C MET A 156 11.70 -3.17 -23.30
N GLN A 157 12.10 -2.38 -24.30
CA GLN A 157 12.16 -2.80 -25.71
C GLN A 157 13.27 -3.84 -25.96
N ASP A 158 14.51 -3.50 -25.57
CA ASP A 158 15.70 -4.31 -25.86
C ASP A 158 15.64 -5.68 -25.15
N LEU A 159 15.21 -5.68 -23.88
CA LEU A 159 15.11 -6.89 -23.06
C LEU A 159 13.73 -7.53 -23.10
N LYS A 160 12.76 -6.93 -23.82
CA LYS A 160 11.41 -7.46 -24.02
C LYS A 160 10.72 -7.83 -22.70
N SER A 161 10.72 -6.91 -21.75
CA SER A 161 10.06 -7.07 -20.45
C SER A 161 8.61 -7.55 -20.65
N THR A 162 8.17 -8.54 -19.86
CA THR A 162 6.80 -9.08 -19.93
C THR A 162 5.96 -8.69 -18.71
N VAL A 163 6.60 -8.33 -17.60
CA VAL A 163 5.96 -7.90 -16.35
C VAL A 163 6.54 -6.56 -15.92
N LEU A 164 5.68 -5.62 -15.53
CA LEU A 164 6.08 -4.37 -14.89
C LEU A 164 5.79 -4.45 -13.39
N CYS A 165 6.81 -4.25 -12.57
CA CYS A 165 6.67 -3.98 -11.14
C CYS A 165 6.90 -2.49 -10.90
N ALA A 166 5.92 -1.79 -10.33
CA ALA A 166 5.96 -0.34 -10.18
C ALA A 166 5.07 0.18 -9.05
N THR A 167 5.24 1.45 -8.70
CA THR A 167 4.16 2.19 -8.01
C THR A 167 3.12 2.64 -9.04
N SER A 168 1.90 2.93 -8.61
CA SER A 168 0.84 3.36 -9.52
C SER A 168 1.19 4.65 -10.28
N SER A 169 1.80 5.62 -9.60
CA SER A 169 2.24 6.88 -10.20
C SER A 169 3.30 6.67 -11.27
N TYR A 170 4.28 5.80 -11.03
CA TYR A 170 5.33 5.59 -12.01
C TYR A 170 4.86 4.72 -13.19
N ALA A 171 3.96 3.77 -12.94
CA ALA A 171 3.28 3.04 -14.01
C ALA A 171 2.48 3.98 -14.92
N LEU A 172 1.80 4.99 -14.36
CA LEU A 172 1.10 6.01 -15.14
C LEU A 172 2.06 6.85 -15.98
N LEU A 173 3.16 7.35 -15.40
CA LEU A 173 4.16 8.11 -16.16
C LEU A 173 4.74 7.29 -17.33
N LEU A 174 5.05 6.02 -17.10
CA LEU A 174 5.54 5.12 -18.15
C LEU A 174 4.50 4.90 -19.25
N ALA A 175 3.22 4.79 -18.89
CA ALA A 175 2.13 4.66 -19.84
C ALA A 175 2.01 5.90 -20.73
N GLU A 176 2.02 7.09 -20.13
CA GLU A 176 1.95 8.38 -20.82
C GLU A 176 3.12 8.55 -21.81
N GLU A 177 4.35 8.25 -21.37
CA GLU A 177 5.54 8.34 -22.21
C GLU A 177 5.54 7.33 -23.37
N ILE A 178 5.07 6.10 -23.13
CA ILE A 178 4.92 5.08 -24.18
C ILE A 178 3.92 5.53 -25.25
N ALA A 179 2.80 6.11 -24.80
CA ALA A 179 1.75 6.62 -25.67
C ALA A 179 2.23 7.85 -26.47
N GLU A 180 2.82 8.84 -25.81
CA GLU A 180 3.34 10.07 -26.42
C GLU A 180 4.38 9.77 -27.51
N ARG A 181 5.27 8.80 -27.24
CA ARG A 181 6.32 8.39 -28.20
C ARG A 181 5.82 7.44 -29.29
N GLY A 182 4.59 6.94 -29.17
CA GLY A 182 4.01 5.99 -30.12
C GLY A 182 4.79 4.67 -30.22
N ILE A 183 5.36 4.18 -29.12
CA ILE A 183 6.22 2.98 -29.11
C ILE A 183 5.54 1.73 -28.55
N ARG A 184 4.21 1.75 -28.38
CA ARG A 184 3.48 0.64 -27.75
C ARG A 184 3.68 -0.70 -28.47
N ASP A 185 3.82 -0.68 -29.79
CA ASP A 185 4.09 -1.84 -30.64
C ASP A 185 5.45 -2.52 -30.34
N ARG A 186 6.38 -1.80 -29.70
CA ARG A 186 7.70 -2.29 -29.30
C ARG A 186 7.78 -2.77 -27.86
N ILE A 187 6.71 -2.57 -27.08
CA ILE A 187 6.65 -2.95 -25.66
C ILE A 187 6.00 -4.33 -25.52
N CYS A 188 6.65 -5.24 -24.79
CA CYS A 188 6.20 -6.63 -24.63
C CYS A 188 5.46 -6.90 -23.31
N LEU A 189 5.12 -5.86 -22.53
CA LEU A 189 4.43 -5.98 -21.26
C LEU A 189 3.07 -6.67 -21.44
N ARG A 190 2.74 -7.56 -20.51
CA ARG A 190 1.48 -8.30 -20.43
C ARG A 190 0.82 -8.18 -19.06
N LYS A 191 1.62 -8.02 -18.00
CA LYS A 191 1.14 -7.94 -16.61
C LYS A 191 1.80 -6.79 -15.88
N GLY A 192 1.07 -6.15 -14.97
CA GLY A 192 1.56 -5.15 -14.04
C GLY A 192 1.31 -5.59 -12.60
N VAL A 193 2.36 -5.77 -11.80
CA VAL A 193 2.26 -5.94 -10.34
C VAL A 193 2.54 -4.59 -9.70
N ILE A 194 1.49 -3.90 -9.30
CA ILE A 194 1.55 -2.46 -8.99
C ILE A 194 0.89 -2.22 -7.63
N GLY A 195 1.44 -1.30 -6.85
CA GLY A 195 0.87 -0.95 -5.55
C GLY A 195 1.57 0.25 -4.93
N SER A 196 1.81 0.20 -3.63
CA SER A 196 2.46 1.24 -2.81
C SER A 196 1.64 2.52 -2.55
N GLU A 197 0.55 2.74 -3.27
CA GLU A 197 -0.30 3.94 -3.18
C GLU A 197 -1.75 3.58 -3.49
N ARG A 198 -2.68 4.41 -3.01
CA ARG A 198 -4.07 4.36 -3.43
C ARG A 198 -4.18 4.85 -4.86
N TRP A 199 -5.06 4.20 -5.62
CA TRP A 199 -5.26 4.45 -7.02
C TRP A 199 -6.63 3.93 -7.45
N GLY A 200 -7.49 4.87 -7.85
CA GLY A 200 -8.86 4.59 -8.25
C GLY A 200 -8.97 3.96 -9.64
N ASP A 201 -10.19 3.56 -9.99
CA ASP A 201 -10.49 2.83 -11.22
C ASP A 201 -10.09 3.59 -12.50
N LYS A 202 -10.24 4.93 -12.52
CA LYS A 202 -9.79 5.77 -13.64
C LYS A 202 -8.29 5.56 -13.93
N MET A 203 -7.44 5.57 -12.89
CA MET A 203 -6.00 5.36 -13.06
C MET A 203 -5.70 3.92 -13.49
N ARG A 204 -6.37 2.92 -12.90
CA ARG A 204 -6.20 1.50 -13.26
C ARG A 204 -6.54 1.26 -14.73
N GLN A 205 -7.68 1.75 -15.19
CA GLN A 205 -8.13 1.61 -16.58
C GLN A 205 -7.18 2.30 -17.55
N ARG A 206 -6.69 3.49 -17.19
CA ARG A 206 -5.72 4.23 -18.01
C ARG A 206 -4.42 3.46 -18.17
N ILE A 207 -3.82 3.02 -17.06
CA ILE A 207 -2.59 2.21 -17.07
C ILE A 207 -2.81 0.91 -17.84
N ALA A 208 -3.89 0.18 -17.56
CA ALA A 208 -4.18 -1.10 -18.22
C ALA A 208 -4.39 -0.93 -19.73
N GLY A 209 -5.12 0.11 -20.15
CA GLY A 209 -5.41 0.41 -21.55
C GLY A 209 -4.18 0.88 -22.32
N GLU A 210 -3.44 1.87 -21.80
CA GLU A 210 -2.27 2.42 -22.46
C GLU A 210 -1.11 1.41 -22.49
N LEU A 211 -0.87 0.67 -21.40
CA LEU A 211 0.17 -0.37 -21.37
C LEU A 211 -0.31 -1.71 -21.93
N GLY A 212 -1.59 -1.93 -22.17
CA GLY A 212 -2.14 -3.22 -22.60
C GLY A 212 -1.77 -4.37 -21.66
N VAL A 213 -1.94 -4.19 -20.35
CA VAL A 213 -1.57 -5.17 -19.31
C VAL A 213 -2.74 -5.54 -18.41
N GLU A 214 -2.73 -6.77 -17.92
CA GLU A 214 -3.50 -7.16 -16.73
C GLU A 214 -2.85 -6.57 -15.48
N ILE A 215 -3.64 -5.96 -14.59
CA ILE A 215 -3.14 -5.33 -13.37
C ILE A 215 -3.45 -6.19 -12.16
N TYR A 216 -2.42 -6.38 -11.32
CA TYR A 216 -2.50 -7.05 -10.04
C TYR A 216 -2.05 -6.11 -8.93
N ASP A 217 -2.92 -5.87 -7.95
CA ASP A 217 -2.66 -4.97 -6.82
C ASP A 217 -1.90 -5.70 -5.72
N ILE A 218 -0.71 -5.22 -5.38
CA ILE A 218 0.14 -5.82 -4.34
C ILE A 218 0.13 -4.98 -3.08
N TYR A 219 -0.17 -5.64 -1.95
CA TYR A 219 -0.26 -4.98 -0.65
C TYR A 219 0.96 -5.28 0.23
N GLY A 220 1.29 -4.32 1.08
CA GLY A 220 2.23 -4.50 2.17
C GLY A 220 2.82 -3.20 2.70
N LEU A 221 3.49 -3.34 3.84
CA LEU A 221 4.05 -2.28 4.65
C LEU A 221 5.35 -2.76 5.29
N THR A 222 6.29 -1.83 5.48
CA THR A 222 7.66 -2.15 5.94
C THR A 222 7.68 -2.82 7.31
N GLU A 223 6.75 -2.43 8.18
CA GLU A 223 6.59 -2.88 9.56
C GLU A 223 6.36 -4.39 9.64
N VAL A 224 5.60 -4.94 8.69
CA VAL A 224 5.24 -6.35 8.65
C VAL A 224 6.29 -7.15 7.88
N TYR A 225 6.50 -6.90 6.59
CA TYR A 225 7.60 -7.49 5.80
C TYR A 225 8.05 -6.59 4.65
N GLY A 226 7.20 -5.69 4.18
CA GLY A 226 7.28 -5.04 2.88
C GLY A 226 6.10 -5.45 1.98
N PRO A 227 6.13 -5.12 0.68
CA PRO A 227 5.14 -5.63 -0.26
C PRO A 227 5.17 -7.17 -0.33
N GLY A 228 4.07 -7.76 -0.78
CA GLY A 228 3.98 -9.20 -1.02
C GLY A 228 3.42 -10.00 0.16
N ILE A 229 2.86 -9.34 1.19
CA ILE A 229 2.03 -10.01 2.21
C ILE A 229 0.63 -10.38 1.66
N GLY A 230 0.31 -9.86 0.47
CA GLY A 230 -0.89 -10.20 -0.27
C GLY A 230 -0.93 -9.57 -1.65
N ILE A 231 -1.79 -10.10 -2.52
CA ILE A 231 -2.00 -9.61 -3.90
C ILE A 231 -3.43 -9.89 -4.39
N SER A 232 -3.94 -9.08 -5.32
CA SER A 232 -5.15 -9.42 -6.08
C SER A 232 -4.93 -10.59 -7.04
N CYS A 233 -6.01 -11.23 -7.47
CA CYS A 233 -6.00 -12.31 -8.46
C CYS A 233 -6.76 -11.90 -9.74
N ASP A 234 -6.82 -12.83 -10.70
CA ASP A 234 -7.51 -12.73 -11.98
C ASP A 234 -9.04 -12.55 -11.88
N GLU A 235 -9.63 -12.90 -10.74
CA GLU A 235 -11.05 -12.62 -10.45
C GLU A 235 -11.31 -11.15 -10.08
N HIS A 236 -10.25 -10.35 -9.86
CA HIS A 236 -10.32 -8.93 -9.50
C HIS A 236 -11.28 -8.61 -8.34
N HIS A 237 -11.42 -9.54 -7.39
CA HIS A 237 -12.35 -9.44 -6.27
C HIS A 237 -11.59 -9.39 -4.94
N GLY A 238 -10.89 -8.26 -4.72
CA GLY A 238 -10.04 -8.01 -3.56
C GLY A 238 -8.63 -8.61 -3.67
N MET A 239 -7.89 -8.54 -2.56
CA MET A 239 -6.51 -9.00 -2.42
C MET A 239 -6.44 -10.15 -1.43
N HIS A 240 -5.88 -11.28 -1.85
CA HIS A 240 -5.58 -12.40 -0.94
C HIS A 240 -4.46 -12.02 0.01
N ILE A 241 -4.61 -12.32 1.31
CA ILE A 241 -3.59 -12.15 2.33
C ILE A 241 -3.03 -13.51 2.76
N TRP A 242 -1.72 -13.63 2.92
CA TRP A 242 -1.05 -14.86 3.34
C TRP A 242 -1.22 -15.10 4.85
N ASP A 243 -2.37 -15.65 5.21
CA ASP A 243 -2.79 -15.87 6.59
C ASP A 243 -2.02 -16.98 7.33
N ASP A 244 -1.13 -17.69 6.63
CA ASP A 244 -0.10 -18.56 7.20
C ASP A 244 1.13 -17.78 7.73
N TYR A 245 1.25 -16.49 7.38
CA TYR A 245 2.30 -15.57 7.83
C TYR A 245 1.77 -14.37 8.61
N VAL A 246 0.54 -13.92 8.33
CA VAL A 246 -0.05 -12.71 8.93
C VAL A 246 -1.51 -12.95 9.30
N TYR A 247 -1.84 -12.85 10.57
CA TYR A 247 -3.24 -12.82 11.01
C TYR A 247 -3.85 -11.44 10.80
N VAL A 248 -5.11 -11.41 10.35
CA VAL A 248 -5.85 -10.23 9.93
C VAL A 248 -7.08 -10.01 10.80
N GLU A 249 -7.18 -8.81 11.36
CA GLU A 249 -8.37 -8.28 12.02
C GLU A 249 -8.82 -7.01 11.28
N VAL A 250 -10.13 -6.74 11.32
CA VAL A 250 -10.69 -5.43 10.96
C VAL A 250 -11.43 -4.94 12.19
N VAL A 251 -11.09 -3.73 12.64
CA VAL A 251 -11.63 -3.16 13.88
C VAL A 251 -12.26 -1.81 13.62
N ASP A 252 -13.23 -1.43 14.44
CA ASP A 252 -13.74 -0.07 14.46
C ASP A 252 -12.61 0.88 14.92
N PRO A 253 -12.32 1.95 14.17
CA PRO A 253 -11.15 2.79 14.44
C PRO A 253 -11.26 3.62 15.72
N ASP A 254 -12.48 3.89 16.21
CA ASP A 254 -12.71 4.71 17.40
C ASP A 254 -12.71 3.86 18.68
N THR A 255 -13.32 2.68 18.61
CA THR A 255 -13.52 1.80 19.77
C THR A 255 -12.48 0.69 19.86
N GLY A 256 -11.85 0.32 18.76
CA GLY A 256 -10.95 -0.84 18.66
C GLY A 256 -11.66 -2.19 18.72
N ALA A 257 -12.99 -2.22 18.71
CA ALA A 257 -13.74 -3.47 18.71
C ALA A 257 -13.70 -4.13 17.33
N PRO A 258 -13.57 -5.46 17.22
CA PRO A 258 -13.68 -6.16 15.94
C PRO A 258 -15.02 -5.87 15.25
N VAL A 259 -15.00 -5.65 13.93
CA VAL A 259 -16.22 -5.54 13.12
C VAL A 259 -16.53 -6.85 12.39
N PRO A 260 -17.80 -7.14 12.05
CA PRO A 260 -18.16 -8.28 11.24
C PRO A 260 -17.45 -8.29 9.88
N ASP A 261 -17.11 -9.49 9.38
CA ASP A 261 -16.58 -9.63 8.02
C ASP A 261 -17.58 -9.04 7.00
N GLY A 262 -17.09 -8.22 6.06
CA GLY A 262 -17.89 -7.45 5.11
C GLY A 262 -18.09 -5.98 5.49
N GLU A 263 -17.88 -5.60 6.75
CA GLU A 263 -17.93 -4.21 7.22
C GLU A 263 -16.56 -3.53 7.13
N VAL A 264 -16.57 -2.24 6.78
CA VAL A 264 -15.35 -1.42 6.65
C VAL A 264 -14.88 -0.99 8.04
N GLY A 265 -13.59 -1.17 8.29
CA GLY A 265 -12.91 -0.68 9.49
C GLY A 265 -11.41 -0.54 9.23
N GLU A 266 -10.64 -0.42 10.30
CA GLU A 266 -9.19 -0.35 10.25
C GLU A 266 -8.57 -1.75 10.26
N LEU A 267 -7.62 -1.96 9.33
CA LEU A 267 -6.86 -3.19 9.24
C LEU A 267 -5.83 -3.28 10.37
N VAL A 268 -5.88 -4.38 11.11
CA VAL A 268 -4.94 -4.72 12.18
C VAL A 268 -4.25 -6.04 11.84
N LEU A 269 -2.93 -6.08 12.00
CA LEU A 269 -2.11 -7.20 11.56
C LEU A 269 -1.27 -7.78 12.71
N THR A 270 -1.18 -9.11 12.76
CA THR A 270 -0.27 -9.84 13.66
C THR A 270 0.65 -10.75 12.85
N THR A 271 1.97 -10.59 12.97
CA THR A 271 2.92 -11.46 12.27
C THR A 271 3.05 -12.80 12.98
N LEU A 272 2.83 -13.91 12.27
CA LEU A 272 2.79 -15.24 12.86
C LEU A 272 4.15 -15.95 12.91
N ARG A 273 5.07 -15.58 12.00
CA ARG A 273 6.37 -16.25 11.86
C ARG A 273 7.59 -15.32 11.95
N LYS A 274 7.36 -14.00 12.00
CA LYS A 274 8.43 -13.01 11.98
C LYS A 274 9.26 -13.05 13.26
N GLN A 275 10.57 -13.07 13.11
CA GLN A 275 11.52 -13.24 14.20
C GLN A 275 12.18 -11.94 14.62
N GLY A 276 12.70 -11.18 13.65
CA GLY A 276 13.53 -10.00 13.91
C GLY A 276 12.78 -8.88 14.62
N ALA A 277 11.53 -8.63 14.21
CA ALA A 277 10.63 -7.67 14.83
C ALA A 277 9.18 -8.15 14.68
N PRO A 278 8.72 -9.12 15.50
CA PRO A 278 7.33 -9.55 15.50
C PRO A 278 6.42 -8.37 15.83
N LEU A 279 5.20 -8.38 15.30
CA LEU A 279 4.16 -7.41 15.62
C LEU A 279 2.89 -8.12 16.05
N ILE A 280 2.35 -7.70 17.19
CA ILE A 280 1.11 -8.18 17.80
C ILE A 280 0.08 -7.05 17.73
N ARG A 281 -1.03 -7.32 17.05
CA ARG A 281 -2.17 -6.40 16.84
C ARG A 281 -1.70 -5.00 16.42
N TYR A 282 -0.92 -4.92 15.35
CA TYR A 282 -0.42 -3.65 14.82
C TYR A 282 -1.49 -2.94 14.00
N ARG A 283 -1.82 -1.71 14.42
CA ARG A 283 -2.74 -0.81 13.72
C ARG A 283 -2.06 -0.20 12.50
N THR A 284 -2.56 -0.55 11.32
CA THR A 284 -1.97 -0.10 10.05
C THR A 284 -2.41 1.32 9.68
N HIS A 285 -3.51 1.77 10.28
CA HIS A 285 -4.33 2.90 9.84
C HIS A 285 -4.95 2.76 8.46
N ASP A 286 -4.76 1.65 7.74
CA ASP A 286 -5.38 1.43 6.43
C ASP A 286 -6.84 0.99 6.61
N LEU A 287 -7.78 1.62 5.88
CA LEU A 287 -9.20 1.29 5.91
C LEU A 287 -9.55 0.27 4.82
N THR A 288 -10.17 -0.84 5.21
CA THR A 288 -10.61 -1.92 4.32
C THR A 288 -11.67 -2.77 5.02
N ARG A 289 -12.06 -3.89 4.41
CA ARG A 289 -12.89 -4.93 5.00
C ARG A 289 -12.38 -6.31 4.59
N ILE A 290 -12.69 -7.32 5.38
CA ILE A 290 -12.56 -8.71 4.96
C ILE A 290 -13.73 -9.04 4.01
N ILE A 291 -13.43 -9.58 2.83
CA ILE A 291 -14.45 -10.02 1.88
C ILE A 291 -14.89 -11.43 2.24
N PRO A 292 -16.17 -11.66 2.59
CA PRO A 292 -16.65 -12.98 2.97
C PRO A 292 -16.73 -13.94 1.77
N GLY A 293 -16.59 -15.22 2.07
CA GLY A 293 -16.70 -16.32 1.10
C GLY A 293 -15.45 -16.57 0.26
N ASP A 294 -15.45 -17.69 -0.44
CA ASP A 294 -14.31 -18.15 -1.23
C ASP A 294 -14.17 -17.38 -2.54
N CYS A 295 -12.93 -17.24 -3.01
CA CYS A 295 -12.66 -16.79 -4.38
C CYS A 295 -12.77 -17.97 -5.36
N LYS A 296 -13.07 -17.69 -6.63
CA LYS A 296 -13.10 -18.70 -7.69
C LYS A 296 -11.71 -19.05 -8.25
N CYS A 297 -10.70 -18.23 -7.93
CA CYS A 297 -9.32 -18.48 -8.34
C CYS A 297 -8.74 -19.74 -7.66
N GLY A 298 -7.60 -20.23 -8.14
CA GLY A 298 -6.93 -21.43 -7.61
C GLY A 298 -6.43 -21.32 -6.15
N PHE A 299 -6.51 -20.14 -5.54
CA PHE A 299 -6.15 -19.86 -4.14
C PHE A 299 -7.36 -19.62 -3.25
N GLY A 300 -8.57 -19.60 -3.82
CA GLY A 300 -9.71 -18.93 -3.23
C GLY A 300 -10.28 -19.51 -1.95
N HIS A 301 -9.99 -20.76 -1.64
CA HIS A 301 -10.39 -21.47 -0.41
C HIS A 301 -9.28 -21.50 0.65
N ARG A 302 -8.07 -21.00 0.34
CA ARG A 302 -6.88 -21.15 1.20
C ARG A 302 -6.55 -19.91 2.02
N HIS A 303 -6.92 -18.73 1.52
CA HIS A 303 -6.47 -17.46 2.07
C HIS A 303 -7.59 -16.43 2.03
N PRO A 304 -7.81 -15.68 3.13
CA PRO A 304 -8.82 -14.63 3.20
C PRO A 304 -8.50 -13.51 2.22
N ARG A 305 -9.51 -12.69 1.93
CA ARG A 305 -9.37 -11.53 1.06
C ARG A 305 -9.72 -10.26 1.80
N ILE A 306 -8.93 -9.22 1.58
CA ILE A 306 -9.29 -7.85 1.94
C ILE A 306 -9.72 -7.08 0.69
N ASP A 307 -10.61 -6.11 0.86
CA ASP A 307 -10.97 -5.19 -0.22
C ASP A 307 -9.82 -4.20 -0.52
N THR A 308 -9.92 -3.49 -1.64
CA THR A 308 -9.01 -2.38 -1.92
C THR A 308 -9.04 -1.35 -0.79
N LEU A 309 -7.90 -0.73 -0.50
CA LEU A 309 -7.80 0.24 0.59
C LEU A 309 -8.59 1.49 0.24
N THR A 310 -9.62 1.79 1.01
CA THR A 310 -10.48 2.97 0.79
C THR A 310 -9.87 4.22 1.39
N GLY A 311 -8.97 4.09 2.36
CA GLY A 311 -8.66 5.17 3.27
C GLY A 311 -7.41 4.91 4.09
N ARG A 312 -6.95 5.98 4.75
CA ARG A 312 -6.19 5.85 5.98
C ARG A 312 -6.83 6.69 7.06
N THR A 313 -6.86 6.20 8.30
CA THR A 313 -7.41 6.93 9.45
C THR A 313 -6.54 8.12 9.85
N ASP A 314 -5.26 8.11 9.49
CA ASP A 314 -4.28 9.16 9.80
C ASP A 314 -4.00 10.17 8.67
N ASP A 315 -4.55 9.97 7.46
CA ASP A 315 -4.34 10.85 6.29
C ASP A 315 -5.29 12.07 6.25
N MET A 316 -6.08 12.29 7.30
CA MET A 316 -7.05 13.39 7.36
C MET A 316 -6.33 14.75 7.38
N PHE A 317 -6.74 15.67 6.49
CA PHE A 317 -6.36 17.07 6.56
C PHE A 317 -7.57 17.94 6.96
N LYS A 318 -7.30 19.03 7.68
CA LYS A 318 -8.34 19.97 8.14
C LYS A 318 -8.24 21.27 7.37
N VAL A 319 -9.34 21.74 6.78
CA VAL A 319 -9.36 23.02 6.07
C VAL A 319 -10.75 23.64 6.14
N LYS A 320 -10.82 24.95 6.43
CA LYS A 320 -12.11 25.68 6.59
C LYS A 320 -13.09 25.01 7.58
N GLY A 321 -12.57 24.36 8.62
CA GLY A 321 -13.37 23.65 9.63
C GLY A 321 -13.89 22.27 9.21
N CYS A 322 -13.55 21.80 8.01
CA CYS A 322 -13.90 20.47 7.53
C CYS A 322 -12.72 19.49 7.71
N ASN A 323 -13.03 18.27 8.15
CA ASN A 323 -12.13 17.13 8.14
C ASN A 323 -12.28 16.42 6.80
N ILE A 324 -11.19 16.34 6.03
CA ILE A 324 -11.23 15.80 4.66
C ILE A 324 -10.17 14.71 4.53
N PHE A 325 -10.56 13.57 3.99
CA PHE A 325 -9.66 12.50 3.63
C PHE A 325 -9.31 12.58 2.14
N PRO A 326 -8.06 12.25 1.75
CA PRO A 326 -7.68 12.16 0.33
C PRO A 326 -8.62 11.29 -0.51
N ALA A 327 -9.18 10.22 0.07
CA ALA A 327 -10.17 9.34 -0.57
C ALA A 327 -11.42 10.10 -1.05
N GLN A 328 -11.93 11.03 -0.24
CA GLN A 328 -13.09 11.83 -0.62
C GLN A 328 -12.77 12.73 -1.82
N VAL A 329 -11.53 13.21 -1.91
CA VAL A 329 -11.06 13.98 -3.08
C VAL A 329 -11.01 13.08 -4.31
N GLU A 330 -10.47 11.86 -4.20
CA GLU A 330 -10.45 10.88 -5.29
C GLU A 330 -11.87 10.53 -5.78
N GLU A 331 -12.84 10.36 -4.87
CA GLU A 331 -14.25 10.16 -5.24
C GLU A 331 -14.86 11.36 -5.97
N VAL A 332 -14.50 12.59 -5.56
CA VAL A 332 -14.92 13.80 -6.27
C VAL A 332 -14.33 13.82 -7.67
N ILE A 333 -13.02 13.57 -7.82
CA ILE A 333 -12.36 13.49 -9.13
C ILE A 333 -12.99 12.39 -9.99
N ALA A 334 -13.31 11.23 -9.41
CA ALA A 334 -13.95 10.14 -10.12
C ALA A 334 -15.36 10.52 -10.63
N ALA A 335 -16.12 11.27 -9.84
CA ALA A 335 -17.49 11.67 -10.15
C ALA A 335 -17.61 12.88 -11.09
N THR A 336 -16.59 13.73 -11.22
CA THR A 336 -16.60 14.83 -12.19
C THR A 336 -16.26 14.32 -13.59
N ASP A 337 -17.11 14.66 -14.57
CA ASP A 337 -16.90 14.31 -15.96
C ASP A 337 -15.78 15.13 -16.60
N GLY A 338 -15.02 14.50 -17.50
CA GLY A 338 -13.92 15.15 -18.20
C GLY A 338 -12.67 15.42 -17.37
N THR A 339 -12.57 14.90 -16.14
CA THR A 339 -11.33 14.92 -15.35
C THR A 339 -10.51 13.64 -15.57
N SER A 340 -9.18 13.79 -15.54
CA SER A 340 -8.26 12.65 -15.46
C SER A 340 -8.15 12.12 -14.00
N SER A 341 -7.26 11.15 -13.76
CA SER A 341 -6.94 10.69 -12.40
C SER A 341 -5.99 11.60 -11.63
N GLU A 342 -5.34 12.56 -12.30
CA GLU A 342 -4.27 13.37 -11.72
C GLU A 342 -4.81 14.66 -11.10
N TYR A 343 -4.47 14.84 -9.81
CA TYR A 343 -4.86 16.02 -9.04
C TYR A 343 -3.81 16.38 -7.97
N GLN A 344 -3.91 17.62 -7.48
CA GLN A 344 -3.21 18.11 -6.30
C GLN A 344 -4.16 18.97 -5.46
N VAL A 345 -4.04 18.84 -4.14
CA VAL A 345 -4.72 19.71 -3.18
C VAL A 345 -3.69 20.64 -2.56
N MET A 346 -3.90 21.93 -2.73
CA MET A 346 -3.09 22.99 -2.14
C MET A 346 -3.88 23.65 -1.02
N ILE A 347 -3.29 23.75 0.15
CA ILE A 347 -3.86 24.39 1.32
C ILE A 347 -2.90 25.50 1.74
N GLU A 348 -3.38 26.73 1.72
CA GLU A 348 -2.58 27.92 1.97
C GLU A 348 -3.29 28.83 2.98
N ASN A 349 -2.53 29.63 3.73
CA ASN A 349 -3.11 30.71 4.51
C ASN A 349 -2.80 32.05 3.82
N ILE A 350 -3.81 32.64 3.19
CA ILE A 350 -3.67 33.92 2.49
C ILE A 350 -4.41 34.98 3.31
N SER A 351 -3.64 35.92 3.87
CA SER A 351 -4.16 37.03 4.68
C SER A 351 -5.06 36.58 5.85
N GLY A 352 -4.67 35.52 6.56
CA GLY A 352 -5.41 35.00 7.71
C GLY A 352 -6.61 34.12 7.35
N LYS A 353 -6.78 33.74 6.07
CA LYS A 353 -7.85 32.85 5.61
C LYS A 353 -7.26 31.62 4.95
N ASP A 354 -7.80 30.46 5.32
CA ASP A 354 -7.49 29.20 4.66
C ASP A 354 -8.08 29.19 3.23
N VAL A 355 -7.20 29.03 2.25
CA VAL A 355 -7.52 28.82 0.85
C VAL A 355 -7.29 27.35 0.53
N LEU A 356 -8.29 26.72 -0.09
CA LEU A 356 -8.25 25.33 -0.54
C LEU A 356 -8.34 25.35 -2.05
N THR A 357 -7.29 24.95 -2.74
CA THR A 357 -7.26 24.84 -4.20
C THR A 357 -7.16 23.38 -4.59
N VAL A 358 -8.00 22.93 -5.51
CA VAL A 358 -7.92 21.58 -6.10
C VAL A 358 -7.55 21.74 -7.57
N LEU A 359 -6.30 21.42 -7.89
CA LEU A 359 -5.83 21.34 -9.26
C LEU A 359 -6.15 19.95 -9.80
N PHE A 360 -6.74 19.86 -10.98
CA PHE A 360 -7.04 18.58 -11.63
C PHE A 360 -6.74 18.67 -13.13
N GLU A 361 -6.20 17.60 -13.70
CA GLU A 361 -5.94 17.59 -15.15
C GLU A 361 -7.21 17.27 -15.94
N THR A 362 -7.42 18.00 -17.03
CA THR A 362 -8.55 17.79 -17.95
C THR A 362 -8.15 18.11 -19.40
N PRO A 363 -8.64 17.35 -20.39
CA PRO A 363 -8.51 17.72 -21.79
C PRO A 363 -9.51 18.81 -22.21
N LEU A 364 -10.48 19.18 -21.36
CA LEU A 364 -11.50 20.17 -21.66
C LEU A 364 -10.90 21.58 -21.77
N GLN A 365 -11.50 22.42 -22.62
CA GLN A 365 -11.10 23.81 -22.84
C GLN A 365 -12.30 24.75 -22.71
N ASP A 366 -12.02 26.05 -22.56
CA ASP A 366 -12.98 27.15 -22.56
C ASP A 366 -14.20 26.90 -21.63
N GLU A 367 -15.42 27.06 -22.16
CA GLU A 367 -16.65 26.89 -21.39
C GLU A 367 -16.82 25.48 -20.82
N ALA A 368 -16.34 24.45 -21.51
CA ALA A 368 -16.44 23.07 -21.01
C ALA A 368 -15.54 22.86 -19.79
N LYS A 369 -14.35 23.46 -19.79
CA LYS A 369 -13.44 23.46 -18.64
C LYS A 369 -14.08 24.22 -17.46
N ALA A 370 -14.63 25.40 -17.70
CA ALA A 370 -15.28 26.18 -16.64
C ALA A 370 -16.45 25.41 -15.99
N ARG A 371 -17.25 24.68 -16.79
CA ARG A 371 -18.32 23.82 -16.28
C ARG A 371 -17.78 22.68 -15.41
N ALA A 372 -16.68 22.04 -15.81
CA ALA A 372 -16.06 20.98 -15.01
C ALA A 372 -15.47 21.52 -13.69
N GLU A 373 -14.88 22.72 -13.70
CA GLU A 373 -14.41 23.41 -12.48
C GLU A 373 -15.57 23.68 -11.51
N GLU A 374 -16.69 24.21 -12.02
CA GLU A 374 -17.90 24.45 -11.22
C GLU A 374 -18.51 23.14 -10.69
N GLU A 375 -18.64 22.12 -11.53
CA GLU A 375 -19.16 20.81 -11.16
C GLU A 375 -18.30 20.16 -10.07
N LEU A 376 -16.97 20.15 -10.25
CA LEU A 376 -16.05 19.62 -9.25
C LEU A 376 -16.21 20.35 -7.92
N ALA A 377 -16.28 21.68 -7.93
CA ALA A 377 -16.46 22.47 -6.72
C ALA A 377 -17.79 22.16 -6.01
N LEU A 378 -18.87 21.90 -6.76
CA LEU A 378 -20.17 21.50 -6.22
C LEU A 378 -20.14 20.11 -5.61
N ILE A 379 -19.59 19.11 -6.31
CA ILE A 379 -19.46 17.74 -5.82
C ILE A 379 -18.56 17.71 -4.58
N PHE A 380 -17.43 18.45 -4.61
CA PHE A 380 -16.54 18.59 -3.47
C PHE A 380 -17.26 19.20 -2.27
N LYS A 381 -18.04 20.26 -2.45
CA LYS A 381 -18.82 20.85 -1.37
C LYS A 381 -19.81 19.84 -0.77
N ALA A 382 -20.48 19.07 -1.61
CA ALA A 382 -21.45 18.08 -1.17
C ALA A 382 -20.80 16.93 -0.38
N LYS A 383 -19.63 16.44 -0.79
CA LYS A 383 -18.91 15.32 -0.16
C LYS A 383 -18.04 15.72 1.03
N CYS A 384 -17.37 16.87 0.95
CA CYS A 384 -16.33 17.29 1.89
C CYS A 384 -16.77 18.44 2.81
N GLY A 385 -17.93 19.05 2.57
CA GLY A 385 -18.51 20.09 3.42
C GLY A 385 -17.97 21.51 3.23
N CYS A 386 -16.97 21.72 2.37
CA CYS A 386 -16.47 23.05 2.02
C CYS A 386 -16.24 23.20 0.50
N THR A 387 -16.27 24.44 0.00
CA THR A 387 -16.03 24.71 -1.42
C THR A 387 -14.54 24.95 -1.67
N PRO A 388 -13.92 24.21 -2.60
CA PRO A 388 -12.57 24.48 -3.07
C PRO A 388 -12.56 25.55 -4.17
N ASP A 389 -11.40 26.14 -4.42
CA ASP A 389 -11.06 26.78 -5.69
C ASP A 389 -10.61 25.67 -6.65
N ALA A 390 -11.54 25.16 -7.47
CA ALA A 390 -11.29 24.08 -8.42
C ALA A 390 -10.69 24.66 -9.70
N LYS A 391 -9.54 24.16 -10.13
CA LYS A 391 -8.87 24.61 -11.35
C LYS A 391 -8.46 23.44 -12.22
N GLY A 392 -9.04 23.40 -13.42
CA GLY A 392 -8.61 22.51 -14.48
C GLY A 392 -7.25 22.97 -15.01
N VAL A 393 -6.33 22.05 -15.18
CA VAL A 393 -5.05 22.29 -15.87
C VAL A 393 -4.92 21.34 -17.07
N PRO A 394 -4.18 21.73 -18.12
CA PRO A 394 -3.80 20.84 -19.21
C PRO A 394 -3.32 19.46 -18.76
N MET A 395 -3.63 18.44 -19.57
CA MET A 395 -3.11 17.08 -19.38
C MET A 395 -1.58 17.09 -19.36
N GLY A 396 -0.99 16.45 -18.35
CA GLY A 396 0.46 16.38 -18.14
C GLY A 396 1.09 17.59 -17.45
N GLU A 397 0.33 18.63 -17.08
CA GLU A 397 0.87 19.80 -16.38
C GLU A 397 1.26 19.50 -14.92
N LEU A 398 0.54 18.60 -14.24
CA LEU A 398 0.85 18.26 -12.85
C LEU A 398 2.10 17.36 -12.79
N PRO A 399 3.01 17.60 -11.83
CA PRO A 399 4.26 16.86 -11.76
C PRO A 399 4.00 15.38 -11.50
N ARG A 400 4.56 14.52 -12.35
CA ARG A 400 4.58 13.08 -12.14
C ARG A 400 5.67 12.69 -11.16
N SER A 401 5.45 11.61 -10.42
CA SER A 401 6.42 11.06 -9.46
C SER A 401 7.00 9.75 -9.97
N GLU A 402 8.31 9.59 -9.80
CA GLU A 402 9.02 8.31 -9.98
C GLU A 402 8.91 7.43 -8.70
N LYS A 403 8.20 7.92 -7.69
CA LYS A 403 7.94 7.28 -6.40
C LYS A 403 6.44 7.45 -6.06
N LYS A 404 6.06 7.26 -4.80
CA LYS A 404 4.73 7.64 -4.32
C LYS A 404 4.46 9.13 -4.58
N THR A 405 3.30 9.47 -5.13
CA THR A 405 2.95 10.88 -5.36
C THR A 405 2.46 11.55 -4.09
N LYS A 406 3.00 12.72 -3.76
CA LYS A 406 2.42 13.59 -2.73
C LYS A 406 1.27 14.39 -3.36
N ARG A 407 0.05 14.16 -2.88
CA ARG A 407 -1.18 14.80 -3.40
C ARG A 407 -1.60 16.04 -2.62
N ILE A 408 -1.31 16.08 -1.32
CA ILE A 408 -1.74 17.14 -0.42
C ILE A 408 -0.52 18.00 -0.05
N PHE A 409 -0.61 19.29 -0.32
CA PHE A 409 0.40 20.29 0.01
C PHE A 409 -0.24 21.29 0.97
N ASP A 410 0.22 21.29 2.22
CA ASP A 410 -0.24 22.22 3.24
C ASP A 410 0.89 23.18 3.58
N SER A 411 0.69 24.45 3.23
CA SER A 411 1.64 25.55 3.37
C SER A 411 1.10 26.64 4.31
N ARG A 412 0.19 26.28 5.23
CA ARG A 412 -0.38 27.25 6.20
C ARG A 412 0.59 27.68 7.30
N TYR A 413 1.69 26.94 7.51
CA TYR A 413 2.64 27.13 8.60
C TYR A 413 4.07 27.30 8.11
#